data_AF-A0A7S1HAK6-F1
#
_entry.id   AF-A0A7S1HAK6-F1
#
_cell.length_a   1.000
_cell.length_b   1.000
_cell.length_c   1.000
_cell.angle_alpha   90.00
_cell.angle_beta   90.00
_cell.angle_gamma   90.00
#
_symmetry.space_group_name_H-M   'P 1'
#
loop_
_entity.id
_entity.type
_entity.pdbx_description
1 polymer ?
#
loop_
_entity_poly.entity_id
_entity_poly.type
_entity_poly.pdbx_seq_one_letter_code
_entity_poly.pdbx_strand_id
1 'polypeptide(L)'
;VRINDEGSLRNQRFAFTDRFTLVSELLQNARRAGARSITVDHDAVTRTLTVRDNGRGIDDFQKLLTFNESGWDEPTCEAENPFGVGFSRCLYATSRCIVKSRGQCADFDTAAALARTPIDVTESAEAPTEGTQIELHGVDLPDLASRIATLCAGFPVPV
;
A
#
# COMPACT_ATOMS: atom_id res chain seq x y z
N VAL A 1 32.06 -13.26 3.84
CA VAL A 1 31.16 -12.97 4.99
C VAL A 1 29.75 -13.08 4.46
N ARG A 2 28.97 -14.09 4.87
CA ARG A 2 27.56 -14.22 4.46
C ARG A 2 26.75 -13.31 5.38
N ILE A 3 26.23 -12.23 4.81
CA ILE A 3 25.31 -11.33 5.53
C ILE A 3 24.00 -12.09 5.69
N ASN A 4 23.50 -12.13 6.92
CA ASN A 4 22.34 -12.92 7.30
C ASN A 4 21.08 -12.11 6.94
N ASP A 5 20.63 -12.21 5.70
CA ASP A 5 19.52 -11.40 5.14
C ASP A 5 18.18 -11.60 5.87
N GLU A 6 17.98 -12.74 6.56
CA GLU A 6 16.78 -12.99 7.36
C GLU A 6 16.70 -12.12 8.63
N GLY A 7 17.85 -11.66 9.15
CA GLY A 7 17.92 -10.80 10.32
C GLY A 7 17.57 -9.33 10.02
N SER A 8 17.92 -8.85 8.82
CA SER A 8 17.63 -7.46 8.43
C SER A 8 16.12 -7.24 8.19
N LEU A 9 15.44 -8.21 7.57
CA LEU A 9 13.99 -8.18 7.36
C LEU A 9 13.20 -8.20 8.67
N ARG A 10 13.68 -8.96 9.68
CA ARG A 10 13.05 -9.00 11.02
C ARG A 10 13.20 -7.67 11.77
N ASN A 11 14.35 -7.00 11.67
CA ASN A 11 14.55 -5.68 12.29
C ASN A 11 13.80 -4.56 11.55
N GLN A 12 13.61 -4.67 10.24
CA GLN A 12 12.81 -3.72 9.45
C GLN A 12 11.33 -3.73 9.81
N ARG A 13 10.77 -4.89 10.21
CA ARG A 13 9.40 -4.96 10.76
C ARG A 13 9.17 -4.08 11.99
N PHE A 14 10.22 -3.82 12.79
CA PHE A 14 10.16 -2.91 13.92
C PHE A 14 10.44 -1.44 13.56
N ALA A 15 11.08 -1.17 12.41
CA ALA A 15 11.37 0.18 11.94
C ALA A 15 10.13 0.91 11.38
N PHE A 16 9.02 0.20 11.16
CA PHE A 16 7.71 0.79 10.82
C PHE A 16 6.90 1.04 12.10
N THR A 17 7.42 1.91 12.97
CA THR A 17 6.91 2.20 14.32
C THR A 17 5.48 2.72 14.37
N ASP A 18 4.94 3.22 13.25
CA ASP A 18 3.54 3.63 13.15
C ASP A 18 2.80 2.83 12.06
N ARG A 19 2.18 1.73 12.48
CA ARG A 19 1.27 0.89 11.69
C ARG A 19 0.18 1.67 10.96
N PHE A 20 -0.21 2.85 11.45
CA PHE A 20 -1.22 3.71 10.81
C PHE A 20 -0.67 4.50 9.62
N THR A 21 0.66 4.58 9.47
CA THR A 21 1.31 5.23 8.32
C THR A 21 0.84 4.62 7.01
N LEU A 22 0.59 3.30 6.95
CA LEU A 22 0.09 2.65 5.74
C LEU A 22 -1.23 3.28 5.26
N VAL A 23 -2.12 3.64 6.19
CA VAL A 23 -3.41 4.26 5.86
C VAL A 23 -3.15 5.63 5.25
N SER A 24 -2.31 6.44 5.89
CA SER A 24 -1.92 7.75 5.37
C SER A 24 -1.27 7.68 3.99
N GLU A 25 -0.47 6.65 3.70
CA GLU A 25 0.12 6.44 2.37
C GLU A 25 -0.92 6.12 1.30
N LEU A 26 -1.90 5.25 1.62
CA LEU A 26 -3.01 4.96 0.71
C LEU A 26 -3.87 6.20 0.43
N LEU A 27 -4.19 6.98 1.48
CA LEU A 27 -4.91 8.25 1.33
C LEU A 27 -4.12 9.25 0.47
N GLN A 28 -2.80 9.36 0.68
CA GLN A 28 -1.95 10.22 -0.14
C GLN A 28 -1.90 9.79 -1.61
N ASN A 29 -1.89 8.48 -1.88
CA ASN A 29 -1.93 7.94 -3.23
C ASN A 29 -3.25 8.30 -3.94
N ALA A 30 -4.38 8.14 -3.26
CA ALA A 30 -5.68 8.58 -3.76
C ALA A 30 -5.68 10.10 -4.09
N ARG A 31 -5.11 10.93 -3.21
CA ARG A 31 -4.96 12.37 -3.46
C ARG A 31 -4.09 12.65 -4.69
N ARG A 32 -2.95 11.98 -4.86
CA ARG A 32 -2.07 12.10 -6.05
C ARG A 32 -2.75 11.63 -7.34
N ALA A 33 -3.73 10.72 -7.23
CA ALA A 33 -4.59 10.30 -8.32
C ALA A 33 -5.71 11.31 -8.63
N GLY A 34 -5.83 12.39 -7.85
CA GLY A 34 -6.87 13.40 -8.04
C GLY A 34 -8.25 12.92 -7.58
N ALA A 35 -8.32 11.98 -6.64
CA ALA A 35 -9.58 11.51 -6.09
C ALA A 35 -10.40 12.67 -5.49
N ARG A 36 -11.71 12.59 -5.66
CA ARG A 36 -12.71 13.54 -5.14
C ARG A 36 -13.41 12.99 -3.89
N SER A 37 -13.32 11.69 -3.67
CA SER A 37 -13.79 10.99 -2.48
C SER A 37 -12.94 9.75 -2.27
N ILE A 38 -12.72 9.40 -1.02
CA ILE A 38 -12.04 8.18 -0.61
C ILE A 38 -12.99 7.42 0.33
N THR A 39 -12.91 6.10 0.35
CA THR A 39 -13.64 5.26 1.31
C THR A 39 -12.65 4.31 1.95
N VAL A 40 -12.71 4.19 3.28
CA VAL A 40 -11.85 3.31 4.07
C VAL A 40 -12.73 2.35 4.87
N ASP A 41 -12.70 1.08 4.50
CA ASP A 41 -13.40 0.00 5.19
C ASP A 41 -12.37 -0.88 5.92
N HIS A 42 -12.54 -1.05 7.23
CA HIS A 42 -11.67 -1.91 8.02
C HIS A 42 -12.48 -2.91 8.84
N ASP A 43 -12.17 -4.19 8.64
CA ASP A 43 -12.72 -5.29 9.41
C ASP A 43 -11.62 -5.90 10.27
N ALA A 44 -11.71 -5.67 11.58
CA ALA A 44 -10.76 -6.18 12.56
C ALA A 44 -10.87 -7.71 12.77
N VAL A 45 -12.02 -8.32 12.47
CA VAL A 45 -12.24 -9.77 12.62
C VAL A 45 -11.53 -10.51 11.51
N THR A 46 -11.74 -10.09 10.25
CA THR A 46 -11.07 -10.69 9.09
C THR A 46 -9.67 -10.12 8.85
N ARG A 47 -9.28 -9.06 9.58
CA ARG A 47 -8.01 -8.33 9.41
C ARG A 47 -7.84 -7.80 7.99
N THR A 48 -8.90 -7.19 7.48
CA THR A 48 -8.96 -6.67 6.12
C THR A 48 -9.12 -5.16 6.14
N LEU A 49 -8.29 -4.45 5.39
CA LEU A 49 -8.44 -3.03 5.10
C LEU A 49 -8.67 -2.85 3.60
N THR A 50 -9.77 -2.19 3.24
CA THR A 50 -10.04 -1.79 1.86
C THR A 50 -10.04 -0.28 1.76
N VAL A 51 -9.26 0.27 0.85
CA VAL A 51 -9.27 1.70 0.50
C VAL A 51 -9.71 1.83 -0.95
N ARG A 52 -10.72 2.66 -1.19
CA ARG A 52 -11.25 2.96 -2.53
C ARG A 52 -11.19 4.45 -2.79
N ASP A 53 -10.79 4.82 -3.99
CA ASP A 53 -10.81 6.21 -4.46
C ASP A 53 -11.39 6.30 -5.86
N ASN A 54 -11.90 7.48 -6.22
CA ASN A 54 -12.43 7.77 -7.57
C ASN A 54 -11.48 8.70 -8.36
N GLY A 55 -10.17 8.53 -8.20
CA GLY A 55 -9.15 9.25 -8.96
C GLY A 55 -8.97 8.67 -10.37
N ARG A 56 -7.86 9.03 -11.03
CA ARG A 56 -7.52 8.58 -12.39
C ARG A 56 -7.14 7.10 -12.50
N GLY A 57 -6.97 6.41 -11.37
CA GLY A 57 -6.47 5.04 -11.31
C GLY A 57 -4.96 4.92 -11.54
N ILE A 58 -4.53 3.69 -11.80
CA ILE A 58 -3.12 3.30 -11.97
C ILE A 58 -2.92 2.80 -13.40
N ASP A 59 -2.20 3.58 -14.20
CA ASP A 59 -1.90 3.22 -15.61
C ASP A 59 -0.81 2.14 -15.72
N ASP A 60 0.05 2.05 -14.71
CA ASP A 60 1.19 1.14 -14.68
C ASP A 60 1.38 0.60 -13.26
N PHE A 61 0.99 -0.67 -13.08
CA PHE A 61 1.09 -1.37 -11.80
C PHE A 61 2.54 -1.59 -11.35
N GLN A 62 3.52 -1.55 -12.26
CA GLN A 62 4.93 -1.63 -11.88
C GLN A 62 5.34 -0.45 -11.01
N LYS A 63 4.68 0.71 -11.13
CA LYS A 63 4.93 1.89 -10.28
C LYS A 63 4.53 1.68 -8.82
N LEU A 64 3.62 0.75 -8.53
CA LEU A 64 3.33 0.35 -7.15
C LEU A 64 4.45 -0.48 -6.54
N LEU A 65 5.12 -1.26 -7.40
CA LEU A 65 6.05 -2.32 -7.05
C LEU A 65 7.49 -1.98 -7.46
N THR A 66 7.78 -0.72 -7.80
CA THR A 66 9.13 -0.24 -8.04
C THR A 66 9.84 -0.19 -6.68
N PHE A 67 10.19 -1.37 -6.19
CA PHE A 67 11.29 -1.57 -5.27
C PHE A 67 12.48 -1.05 -6.02
N ASN A 68 12.84 0.20 -5.73
CA ASN A 68 13.92 0.88 -6.39
C ASN A 68 15.08 -0.08 -6.70
N GLU A 69 15.36 -0.24 -7.99
CA GLU A 69 16.64 -0.72 -8.46
C GLU A 69 17.73 0.18 -7.83
N SER A 70 18.81 -0.42 -7.35
CA SER A 70 19.95 0.17 -6.62
C SER A 70 19.75 0.33 -5.10
N GLY A 71 20.81 0.06 -4.33
CA GLY A 71 20.78 0.07 -2.87
C GLY A 71 20.45 1.44 -2.29
N TRP A 72 19.59 1.47 -1.28
CA TRP A 72 19.23 2.68 -0.55
C TRP A 72 20.10 2.72 0.70
N ASP A 73 21.24 3.38 0.58
CA ASP A 73 21.93 3.88 1.76
C ASP A 73 21.03 4.94 2.42
N GLU A 74 20.99 4.93 3.76
CA GLU A 74 20.15 5.77 4.62
C GLU A 74 20.07 7.27 4.27
N PRO A 75 21.09 7.94 3.68
CA PRO A 75 20.99 9.37 3.36
C PRO A 75 20.08 9.71 2.16
N THR A 76 19.86 8.79 1.21
CA THR A 76 19.14 9.11 -0.04
C THR A 76 17.62 9.06 0.14
N CYS A 77 17.13 8.39 1.18
CA CYS A 77 15.70 8.36 1.54
C CYS A 77 15.14 9.70 2.01
N GLU A 78 15.98 10.64 2.45
CA GLU A 78 15.54 11.94 2.97
C GLU A 78 15.38 13.03 1.89
N ALA A 79 16.02 12.88 0.72
CA ALA A 79 16.13 13.95 -0.27
C ALA A 79 15.13 13.85 -1.43
N GLU A 80 14.80 12.64 -1.88
CA GLU A 80 13.88 12.44 -3.01
C GLU A 80 12.72 11.56 -2.59
N ASN A 81 11.50 12.01 -2.84
CA ASN A 81 10.24 11.39 -2.45
C ASN A 81 9.78 10.50 -3.62
N PRO A 82 10.27 9.25 -3.77
CA PRO A 82 10.06 8.47 -4.98
C PRO A 82 8.69 7.81 -4.90
N PHE A 83 8.02 7.70 -6.05
CA PHE A 83 6.82 6.91 -6.21
C PHE A 83 7.13 5.44 -5.87
N GLY A 84 6.89 4.99 -4.62
CA GLY A 84 7.06 3.58 -4.24
C GLY A 84 7.35 3.31 -2.76
N VAL A 85 7.98 4.24 -2.03
CA VAL A 85 8.35 4.02 -0.61
C VAL A 85 7.12 3.93 0.31
N GLY A 86 6.03 4.63 -0.05
CA GLY A 86 4.77 4.59 0.70
C GLY A 86 4.09 3.23 0.66
N PHE A 87 3.97 2.64 -0.54
CA PHE A 87 3.25 1.39 -0.75
C PHE A 87 4.02 0.17 -0.25
N SER A 88 5.36 0.19 -0.26
CA SER A 88 6.17 -0.91 0.30
C SER A 88 5.86 -1.20 1.76
N ARG A 89 5.41 -0.19 2.53
CA ARG A 89 4.92 -0.38 3.91
C ARG A 89 3.73 -1.33 3.98
N CYS A 90 2.84 -1.28 2.99
CA CYS A 90 1.72 -2.22 2.90
C CYS A 90 2.25 -3.66 2.78
N LEU A 91 3.30 -3.87 1.98
CA LEU A 91 3.89 -5.20 1.76
C LEU A 91 4.51 -5.80 3.02
N TYR A 92 5.06 -4.99 3.91
CA TYR A 92 5.61 -5.47 5.19
C TYR A 92 4.54 -5.68 6.27
N ALA A 93 3.40 -4.99 6.17
CA ALA A 93 2.35 -4.95 7.19
C ALA A 93 1.18 -5.91 6.92
N THR A 94 1.15 -6.56 5.75
CA THR A 94 0.03 -7.40 5.30
C THR A 94 0.56 -8.74 4.81
N SER A 95 -0.31 -9.72 4.62
CA SER A 95 0.05 -11.02 4.04
C SER A 95 -0.27 -11.09 2.55
N ARG A 96 -1.40 -10.49 2.14
CA ARG A 96 -1.87 -10.45 0.75
C ARG A 96 -2.34 -9.05 0.40
N CYS A 97 -2.09 -8.65 -0.84
CA CYS A 97 -2.51 -7.37 -1.39
C CYS A 97 -3.26 -7.61 -2.69
N ILE A 98 -4.44 -6.99 -2.83
CA ILE A 98 -5.22 -6.97 -4.06
C ILE A 98 -5.35 -5.51 -4.49
N VAL A 99 -4.93 -5.21 -5.71
CA VAL A 99 -5.06 -3.89 -6.31
C VAL A 99 -5.93 -4.01 -7.56
N LYS A 100 -7.01 -3.25 -7.61
CA LYS A 100 -7.90 -3.13 -8.77
C LYS A 100 -7.88 -1.69 -9.27
N SER A 101 -7.64 -1.51 -10.56
CA SER A 101 -7.71 -0.18 -11.17
C SER A 101 -7.85 -0.30 -12.68
N ARG A 102 -8.64 0.58 -13.31
CA ARG A 102 -8.78 0.67 -14.78
C ARG A 102 -9.13 -0.67 -15.47
N GLY A 103 -9.92 -1.52 -14.80
CA GLY A 103 -10.29 -2.85 -15.30
C GLY A 103 -9.18 -3.90 -15.19
N GLN A 104 -8.09 -3.60 -14.51
CA GLN A 104 -6.99 -4.53 -14.21
C GLN A 104 -6.98 -4.91 -12.73
N CYS A 105 -6.42 -6.09 -12.43
CA CYS A 105 -6.28 -6.64 -11.09
C CYS A 105 -4.89 -7.24 -10.90
N ALA A 106 -4.25 -6.90 -9.79
CA ALA A 106 -3.05 -7.57 -9.28
C ALA A 106 -3.37 -8.15 -7.91
N ASP A 107 -3.24 -9.46 -7.76
CA ASP A 107 -3.54 -10.19 -6.53
C ASP A 107 -2.34 -11.05 -6.17
N PHE A 108 -1.69 -10.74 -5.06
CA PHE A 108 -0.41 -11.34 -4.75
C PHE A 108 -0.15 -11.49 -3.24
N ASP A 109 0.60 -12.53 -2.91
CA ASP A 109 1.23 -12.68 -1.60
C ASP A 109 2.38 -11.68 -1.47
N THR A 110 2.37 -10.93 -0.38
CA THR A 110 3.35 -9.85 -0.15
C THR A 110 4.74 -10.37 0.14
N ALA A 111 4.89 -11.56 0.73
CA ALA A 111 6.19 -12.19 0.93
C ALA A 111 6.77 -12.65 -0.41
N ALA A 112 5.95 -13.20 -1.32
CA ALA A 112 6.36 -13.51 -2.68
C ALA A 112 6.79 -12.26 -3.46
N ALA A 113 6.05 -11.15 -3.32
CA ALA A 113 6.40 -9.85 -3.90
C ALA A 113 7.74 -9.31 -3.37
N LEU A 114 7.95 -9.36 -2.06
CA LEU A 114 9.21 -8.98 -1.40
C LEU A 114 10.38 -9.88 -1.83
N ALA A 115 10.11 -11.16 -2.11
CA ALA A 115 11.06 -12.10 -2.70
C ALA A 115 11.28 -11.89 -4.22
N ARG A 116 10.73 -10.81 -4.80
CA ARG A 116 10.83 -10.45 -6.22
C ARG A 116 10.23 -11.49 -7.16
N THR A 117 9.23 -12.21 -6.68
CA THR A 117 8.39 -13.04 -7.56
C THR A 117 7.61 -12.12 -8.48
N PRO A 118 7.53 -12.40 -9.80
CA PRO A 118 6.68 -11.64 -10.71
C PRO A 118 5.24 -11.61 -10.22
N ILE A 119 4.60 -10.45 -10.31
CA ILE A 119 3.18 -10.26 -10.00
C ILE A 119 2.43 -10.16 -11.32
N ASP A 120 1.49 -11.08 -11.51
CA ASP A 120 0.64 -11.07 -12.68
C ASP A 120 -0.42 -9.97 -12.54
N VAL A 121 -0.60 -9.21 -13.61
CA VAL A 121 -1.69 -8.24 -13.76
C VAL A 121 -2.64 -8.79 -14.80
N THR A 122 -3.86 -9.10 -14.37
CA THR A 122 -4.90 -9.67 -15.24
C THR A 122 -6.03 -8.70 -15.44
N GLU A 123 -6.88 -8.94 -16.43
CA GLU A 123 -8.17 -8.26 -16.50
C GLU A 123 -9.01 -8.60 -15.27
N SER A 124 -9.71 -7.60 -14.74
CA SER A 124 -10.64 -7.76 -13.64
C SER A 124 -11.91 -8.47 -14.13
N ALA A 125 -12.34 -9.50 -13.40
CA ALA A 125 -13.63 -10.16 -13.65
C ALA A 125 -14.84 -9.25 -13.31
N GLU A 126 -14.62 -8.25 -12.47
CA GLU A 126 -15.62 -7.23 -12.11
C GLU A 126 -15.60 -6.07 -13.11
N ALA A 127 -16.76 -5.45 -13.30
CA ALA A 127 -16.89 -4.26 -14.12
C ALA A 127 -15.90 -3.16 -13.66
N PRO A 128 -15.24 -2.45 -14.58
CA PRO A 128 -14.31 -1.39 -14.23
C PRO A 128 -14.98 -0.34 -13.33
N THR A 129 -14.42 -0.11 -12.15
CA THR A 129 -14.81 0.99 -11.28
C THR A 129 -13.92 2.21 -11.55
N GLU A 130 -14.47 3.40 -11.31
CA GLU A 130 -13.65 4.62 -11.31
C GLU A 130 -12.55 4.52 -10.25
N GLY A 131 -11.34 4.98 -10.58
CA GLY A 131 -10.19 5.06 -9.68
C GLY A 131 -9.53 3.72 -9.31
N THR A 132 -9.22 3.57 -8.03
CA THR A 132 -8.39 2.49 -7.49
C THR A 132 -9.06 1.88 -6.27
N GLN A 133 -9.01 0.56 -6.16
CA GLN A 133 -9.29 -0.17 -4.93
C GLN A 133 -8.03 -0.94 -4.51
N ILE A 134 -7.65 -0.79 -3.25
CA ILE A 134 -6.57 -1.54 -2.62
C ILE A 134 -7.14 -2.29 -1.43
N GLU A 135 -7.01 -3.61 -1.42
CA GLU A 135 -7.44 -4.49 -0.34
C GLU A 135 -6.21 -5.18 0.27
N LEU A 136 -6.09 -5.08 1.59
CA LEU A 136 -4.96 -5.53 2.38
C LEU A 136 -5.43 -6.54 3.41
N HIS A 137 -4.89 -7.75 3.36
CA HIS A 137 -5.26 -8.83 4.28
C HIS A 137 -4.19 -9.10 5.33
N GLY A 138 -4.59 -9.56 6.51
CA GLY A 138 -3.69 -9.87 7.61
C GLY A 138 -3.12 -8.61 8.28
N VAL A 139 -3.76 -7.47 8.09
CA VAL A 139 -3.32 -6.18 8.63
C VAL A 139 -3.70 -6.08 10.12
N ASP A 140 -2.77 -5.63 10.96
CA ASP A 140 -2.99 -5.45 12.41
C ASP A 140 -3.13 -3.97 12.77
N LEU A 141 -4.35 -3.44 12.66
CA LEU A 141 -4.69 -2.04 12.94
C LEU A 141 -5.71 -1.93 14.08
N PRO A 142 -5.35 -2.34 15.32
CA PRO A 142 -6.20 -2.12 16.47
C PRO A 142 -6.48 -0.61 16.60
N ASP A 143 -7.69 -0.26 17.02
CA ASP A 143 -8.09 1.12 17.25
C ASP A 143 -8.11 2.05 16.01
N LEU A 144 -7.99 1.53 14.77
CA LEU A 144 -8.07 2.37 13.56
C LEU A 144 -9.34 3.22 13.55
N ALA A 145 -10.48 2.66 13.96
CA ALA A 145 -11.75 3.38 14.05
C ALA A 145 -11.66 4.64 14.93
N SER A 146 -10.84 4.62 15.99
CA SER A 146 -10.64 5.77 16.87
C SER A 146 -9.67 6.82 16.31
N ARG A 147 -8.83 6.43 15.33
CA ARG A 147 -7.76 7.27 14.77
C ARG A 147 -8.06 7.78 13.37
N ILE A 148 -8.96 7.13 12.63
CA ILE A 148 -9.21 7.42 11.21
C ILE A 148 -9.59 8.89 11.01
N ALA A 149 -10.42 9.46 11.89
CA ALA A 149 -10.78 10.89 11.83
C ALA A 149 -9.55 11.81 11.90
N THR A 150 -8.57 11.49 12.76
CA THR A 150 -7.32 12.25 12.86
C THR A 150 -6.43 12.06 11.64
N LEU A 151 -6.33 10.83 11.12
CA LEU A 151 -5.56 10.52 9.91
C LEU A 151 -6.12 11.25 8.68
N CYS A 152 -7.45 11.42 8.64
CA CYS A 152 -8.16 12.07 7.54
C CYS A 152 -8.27 13.60 7.70
N ALA A 153 -8.00 14.17 8.88
CA ALA A 153 -8.25 15.60 9.18
C ALA A 153 -7.51 16.59 8.26
N GLY A 154 -6.42 16.16 7.59
CA GLY A 154 -5.66 16.95 6.63
C GLY A 154 -6.04 16.76 5.16
N PHE A 155 -7.02 15.91 4.85
CA PHE A 155 -7.41 15.62 3.47
C PHE A 155 -8.47 16.61 2.98
N PRO A 156 -8.29 17.21 1.78
CA PRO A 156 -9.20 18.23 1.25
C PRO A 156 -10.49 17.63 0.64
N VAL A 157 -10.67 16.31 0.73
CA VAL A 157 -11.78 15.56 0.14
C VAL A 157 -12.47 14.72 1.20
N PRO A 158 -13.76 14.38 1.03
CA PRO A 158 -14.43 13.43 1.91
C PRO A 158 -13.68 12.09 1.95
N VAL A 159 -13.48 11.58 3.16
CA VAL A 159 -12.92 10.26 3.46
C VAL A 159 -13.85 9.56 4.44
#